data_AF-A0A2S8Z1L3-F1
#
_entry.id   AF-A0A2S8Z1L3-F1
#
_cell.length_a   1.000
_cell.length_b   1.000
_cell.length_c   1.000
_cell.angle_alpha   90.00
_cell.angle_beta   90.00
_cell.angle_gamma   90.00
#
_symmetry.space_group_name_H-M   'P 1'
#
loop_
_entity.id
_entity.type
_entity.pdbx_description
1 polymer ?
#
loop_
_entity_poly.entity_id
_entity_poly.type
_entity_poly.pdbx_seq_one_letter_code
_entity_poly.pdbx_strand_id
1 'polypeptide(L)'
;YYFNDDGVLVSMRYDNWKAVFCEQRAPGGFKVWSEPFVCLRVPKIFNLRMDPYERADVVSDQYYDWTTKNVYLTEVAVMKSAAFLQTFVEYPPSQRPASFSIDQIRADVDAKIEEKMKQNKQ
;
A
#
# COMPACT_ATOMS: atom_id res chain seq x y z
N TYR A 1 1.17 2.40 11.46
CA TYR A 1 1.17 1.80 10.12
C TYR A 1 -0.22 1.26 9.84
N TYR A 2 -0.69 1.33 8.60
CA TYR A 2 -2.04 0.92 8.22
C TYR A 2 -1.97 -0.07 7.06
N PHE A 3 -2.53 -1.25 7.29
CA PHE A 3 -2.61 -2.33 6.32
C PHE A 3 -4.03 -2.44 5.78
N ASN A 4 -4.17 -2.80 4.51
CA ASN A 4 -5.46 -3.23 3.98
C ASN A 4 -5.74 -4.69 4.35
N ASP A 5 -6.89 -5.17 3.92
CA ASP A 5 -7.41 -6.52 4.12
C ASP A 5 -6.55 -7.62 3.43
N ASP A 6 -5.79 -7.28 2.38
CA ASP A 6 -4.79 -8.17 1.75
C ASP A 6 -3.42 -8.16 2.45
N GLY A 7 -3.29 -7.47 3.59
CA GLY A 7 -2.03 -7.38 4.33
C GLY A 7 -0.95 -6.51 3.67
N VAL A 8 -1.34 -5.58 2.78
CA VAL A 8 -0.45 -4.62 2.12
C VAL A 8 -0.38 -3.32 2.92
N LEU A 9 0.83 -2.77 3.10
CA LEU A 9 1.02 -1.47 3.77
C LEU A 9 0.55 -0.32 2.86
N VAL A 10 -0.67 0.15 3.07
CA VAL A 10 -1.30 1.17 2.21
C VAL A 10 -1.07 2.60 2.71
N SER A 11 -0.84 2.79 4.01
CA SER A 11 -0.46 4.10 4.56
C SER A 11 0.32 3.97 5.85
N MET A 12 0.98 5.05 6.26
CA MET A 12 1.60 5.13 7.56
C MET A 12 1.51 6.55 8.12
N ARG A 13 1.62 6.65 9.44
CA ARG A 13 1.59 7.92 10.17
C ARG A 13 2.83 8.03 11.03
N TYR A 14 3.43 9.20 11.05
CA TYR A 14 4.48 9.61 11.96
C TYR A 14 4.20 11.05 12.39
N ASP A 15 4.22 11.30 13.70
CA ASP A 15 3.84 12.59 14.28
C ASP A 15 2.46 13.07 13.75
N ASN A 16 2.44 14.27 13.17
CA ASN A 16 1.26 14.86 12.55
C ASN A 16 1.09 14.46 11.08
N TRP A 17 2.05 13.75 10.48
CA TRP A 17 2.07 13.45 9.07
C TRP A 17 1.52 12.05 8.77
N LYS A 18 0.69 11.95 7.74
CA LYS A 18 0.24 10.69 7.18
C LYS A 18 0.66 10.62 5.72
N ALA A 19 1.24 9.48 5.34
CA ALA A 19 1.56 9.16 3.95
C ALA A 19 0.63 8.06 3.45
N VAL A 20 0.03 8.27 2.28
CA VAL A 20 -0.85 7.31 1.60
C VAL A 20 -0.14 6.78 0.36
N PHE A 21 0.20 5.51 0.37
CA PHE A 21 0.87 4.80 -0.72
C PHE A 21 -0.12 4.19 -1.70
N CYS A 22 -1.23 3.65 -1.20
CA CYS A 22 -2.32 3.15 -2.03
C CYS A 22 -3.65 3.66 -1.48
N GLU A 23 -4.57 4.04 -2.37
CA GLU A 23 -5.87 4.63 -2.01
C GLU A 23 -7.04 3.81 -2.56
N GLN A 24 -8.17 3.85 -1.87
CA GLN A 24 -9.45 3.41 -2.42
C GLN A 24 -10.11 4.60 -3.11
N ARG A 25 -10.39 4.48 -4.41
CA ARG A 25 -11.01 5.54 -5.21
C ARG A 25 -12.54 5.49 -5.22
N ALA A 26 -13.12 4.35 -4.84
CA ALA A 26 -14.56 4.24 -4.70
C ALA A 26 -15.06 5.13 -3.55
N PRO A 27 -16.08 5.97 -3.76
CA PRO A 27 -16.55 6.95 -2.76
C PRO A 27 -17.35 6.32 -1.61
N GLY A 28 -17.78 5.06 -1.72
CA GLY A 28 -18.52 4.37 -0.66
C GLY A 28 -19.32 3.15 -1.13
N GLY A 29 -20.07 2.58 -0.18
CA GLY A 29 -20.89 1.39 -0.40
C GLY A 29 -20.06 0.12 -0.62
N PHE A 30 -20.69 -0.90 -1.21
CA PHE A 30 -20.01 -2.17 -1.49
C PHE A 30 -18.87 -2.05 -2.50
N LYS A 31 -18.85 -0.97 -3.32
CA LYS A 31 -17.78 -0.72 -4.29
C LYS A 31 -16.40 -0.61 -3.64
N VAL A 32 -16.32 -0.06 -2.42
CA VAL A 32 -15.07 0.02 -1.64
C VAL A 32 -14.45 -1.36 -1.38
N TRP A 33 -15.28 -2.41 -1.34
CA TRP A 33 -14.85 -3.78 -1.10
C TRP A 33 -14.62 -4.58 -2.38
N SER A 34 -15.34 -4.24 -3.46
CA SER A 34 -15.20 -4.94 -4.74
C SER A 34 -14.14 -4.35 -5.67
N GLU A 35 -13.75 -3.08 -5.48
CA GLU A 35 -12.77 -2.40 -6.32
C GLU A 35 -11.37 -2.42 -5.67
N PRO A 36 -10.30 -2.62 -6.47
CA PRO A 36 -8.95 -2.68 -5.95
C PRO A 36 -8.48 -1.32 -5.44
N PHE A 37 -7.54 -1.34 -4.49
CA PHE A 37 -6.76 -0.15 -4.14
C PHE A 37 -5.85 0.25 -5.33
N VAL A 38 -5.69 1.55 -5.52
CA VAL A 38 -4.79 2.12 -6.52
C VAL A 38 -3.51 2.58 -5.83
N CYS A 39 -2.40 1.91 -6.13
CA CYS A 39 -1.09 2.31 -5.61
C CYS A 39 -0.53 3.49 -6.42
N LEU A 40 -0.05 4.49 -5.68
CA LEU A 40 0.39 5.77 -6.20
C LEU A 40 1.89 5.76 -6.45
N ARG A 41 2.33 6.35 -7.56
CA ARG A 41 3.76 6.60 -7.82
C ARG A 41 4.32 7.70 -6.93
N VAL A 42 3.50 8.69 -6.63
CA VAL A 42 3.79 9.78 -5.69
C VAL A 42 2.80 9.65 -4.55
N PRO A 43 3.25 9.24 -3.34
CA PRO A 43 2.37 9.14 -2.18
C PRO A 43 1.73 10.48 -1.85
N LYS A 44 0.47 10.45 -1.38
CA LYS A 44 -0.16 11.64 -0.82
C LYS A 44 0.36 11.88 0.60
N ILE A 45 0.60 13.13 0.96
CA ILE A 45 1.06 13.53 2.30
C ILE A 45 0.03 14.49 2.89
N PHE A 46 -0.44 14.18 4.08
CA PHE A 46 -1.39 15.00 4.83
C PHE A 46 -0.85 15.33 6.22
N ASN A 47 -1.11 16.55 6.69
CA ASN A 47 -0.92 16.91 8.08
C ASN A 47 -2.24 16.73 8.84
N LEU A 48 -2.40 15.65 9.60
CA LEU A 48 -3.66 15.32 10.28
C LEU A 48 -4.06 16.31 11.38
N ARG A 49 -3.14 17.16 11.85
CA ARG A 49 -3.47 18.23 12.80
C ARG A 49 -4.16 19.42 12.11
N MET A 50 -3.80 19.67 10.84
CA MET A 50 -4.33 20.78 10.05
C MET A 50 -5.46 20.34 9.11
N ASP A 51 -5.39 19.11 8.61
CA ASP A 51 -6.35 18.48 7.71
C ASP A 51 -6.72 17.07 8.24
N PRO A 52 -7.58 17.00 9.27
CA PRO A 52 -7.96 15.72 9.90
C PRO A 52 -8.71 14.77 8.95
N TYR A 53 -9.29 15.30 7.87
CA TYR A 53 -10.12 14.55 6.92
C TYR A 53 -9.45 14.32 5.57
N GLU A 54 -8.17 14.66 5.43
CA GLU A 54 -7.36 14.37 4.24
C GLU A 54 -8.01 14.91 2.95
N ARG A 55 -8.47 16.17 2.99
CA ARG A 55 -9.20 16.80 1.87
C ARG A 55 -8.31 17.65 0.98
N ALA A 56 -7.09 17.96 1.41
CA ALA A 56 -6.24 18.94 0.74
C ALA A 56 -6.00 18.64 -0.75
N ASP A 57 -5.90 17.38 -1.14
CA ASP A 57 -5.70 16.96 -2.54
C ASP A 57 -6.92 17.17 -3.44
N VAL A 58 -8.11 17.32 -2.85
CA VAL A 58 -9.37 17.58 -3.57
C VAL A 58 -9.72 19.06 -3.56
N VAL A 59 -9.52 19.76 -2.43
CA VAL A 59 -10.06 21.11 -2.22
C VAL A 59 -9.05 22.24 -2.35
N SER A 60 -7.74 21.94 -2.34
CA SER A 60 -6.70 22.98 -2.36
C SER A 60 -6.13 23.19 -3.76
N ASP A 61 -6.06 24.45 -4.17
CA ASP A 61 -5.43 24.86 -5.43
C ASP A 61 -3.89 24.74 -5.40
N GLN A 62 -3.29 24.57 -4.22
CA GLN A 62 -1.83 24.61 -4.03
C GLN A 62 -1.25 23.29 -3.49
N TYR A 63 -2.06 22.24 -3.36
CA TYR A 63 -1.61 20.98 -2.75
C TYR A 63 -0.40 20.37 -3.47
N TYR A 64 -0.41 20.33 -4.80
CA TYR A 64 0.69 19.72 -5.57
C TYR A 64 1.96 20.58 -5.60
N ASP A 65 1.84 21.91 -5.61
CA ASP A 65 2.99 22.82 -5.46
C ASP A 65 3.63 22.66 -4.06
N TRP A 66 2.80 22.64 -3.02
CA TRP A 66 3.25 22.41 -1.65
C TRP A 66 3.91 21.05 -1.48
N THR A 67 3.32 19.98 -2.04
CA THR A 67 3.87 18.62 -1.97
C THR A 67 5.24 18.55 -2.63
N THR A 68 5.40 19.18 -3.79
CA THR A 68 6.67 19.18 -4.53
C THR A 68 7.77 19.92 -3.75
N LYS A 69 7.44 21.07 -3.14
CA LYS A 69 8.37 21.83 -2.29
C LYS A 69 8.74 21.11 -0.99
N ASN A 70 7.93 20.14 -0.56
CA ASN A 70 8.10 19.39 0.69
C ASN A 70 8.31 17.89 0.46
N VAL A 71 8.87 17.49 -0.69
CA VAL A 71 9.06 16.09 -1.08
C VAL A 71 9.85 15.27 -0.04
N TYR A 72 10.71 15.91 0.75
CA TYR A 72 11.45 15.27 1.85
C TYR A 72 10.53 14.58 2.87
N LEU A 73 9.30 15.08 3.09
CA LEU A 73 8.32 14.44 3.98
C LEU A 73 7.88 13.08 3.45
N THR A 74 7.76 12.95 2.13
CA THR A 74 7.45 11.69 1.44
C THR A 74 8.63 10.73 1.53
N GLU A 75 9.86 11.22 1.42
CA GLU A 75 11.04 10.37 1.51
C GLU A 75 11.27 9.83 2.94
N VAL A 76 11.10 10.69 3.96
CA VAL A 76 11.10 10.26 5.37
C VAL A 76 10.04 9.20 5.63
N ALA A 77 8.86 9.37 5.04
CA ALA A 77 7.78 8.40 5.10
C ALA A 77 8.17 7.04 4.51
N VAL A 78 8.75 7.03 3.32
CA VAL A 78 9.21 5.81 2.64
C VAL A 78 10.30 5.12 3.46
N MET A 79 11.31 5.85 3.96
CA MET A 79 12.39 5.27 4.76
C MET A 79 11.86 4.62 6.05
N LYS A 80 10.92 5.27 6.75
CA LYS A 80 10.28 4.71 7.95
C LYS A 80 9.42 3.48 7.65
N SER A 81 8.73 3.47 6.52
CA SER A 81 7.99 2.29 6.05
C SER A 81 8.93 1.14 5.70
N ALA A 82 10.03 1.41 4.99
CA ALA A 82 11.00 0.39 4.62
C ALA A 82 11.65 -0.22 5.86
N ALA A 83 12.08 0.59 6.82
CA ALA A 83 12.62 0.12 8.09
C ALA A 83 11.62 -0.76 8.85
N PHE A 84 10.34 -0.37 8.88
CA PHE A 84 9.30 -1.18 9.50
C PHE A 84 9.06 -2.50 8.76
N LEU A 85 8.95 -2.48 7.43
CA LEU A 85 8.76 -3.70 6.63
C LEU A 85 9.95 -4.67 6.76
N GLN A 86 11.17 -4.15 6.92
CA GLN A 86 12.35 -4.96 7.16
C GLN A 86 12.26 -5.79 8.44
N THR A 87 11.49 -5.33 9.45
CA THR A 87 11.28 -6.10 10.69
C THR A 87 10.58 -7.43 10.44
N PHE A 88 9.83 -7.59 9.34
CA PHE A 88 9.20 -8.87 9.00
C PHE A 88 10.20 -9.92 8.49
N VAL A 89 11.42 -9.52 8.15
CA VAL A 89 12.50 -10.49 7.90
C VAL A 89 13.03 -11.05 9.21
N GLU A 90 13.16 -10.20 10.23
CA GLU A 90 13.62 -10.59 11.57
C GLU A 90 12.52 -11.35 12.35
N TYR A 91 11.26 -10.92 12.18
CA TYR A 91 10.08 -11.43 12.85
C TYR A 91 9.03 -11.83 11.81
N PRO A 92 9.21 -12.97 11.12
CA PRO A 92 8.32 -13.38 10.05
C PRO A 92 6.90 -13.65 10.57
N PRO A 93 5.86 -13.25 9.82
CA PRO A 93 4.48 -13.52 10.20
C PRO A 93 4.21 -15.02 10.20
N SER A 94 3.44 -15.47 11.19
CA SER A 94 3.10 -16.90 11.34
C SER A 94 2.25 -17.46 10.21
N GLN A 95 1.58 -16.59 9.45
CA GLN A 95 0.74 -16.92 8.30
C GLN A 95 0.96 -15.91 7.18
N ARG A 96 0.86 -16.37 5.93
CA ARG A 96 0.83 -15.48 4.77
C ARG A 96 -0.51 -14.73 4.75
N PRO A 97 -0.54 -13.47 4.28
CA PRO A 97 -1.81 -12.77 4.07
C PRO A 97 -2.76 -13.58 3.19
N ALA A 98 -4.02 -13.66 3.60
CA ALA A 98 -5.06 -14.23 2.75
C ALA A 98 -5.27 -13.32 1.53
N SER A 99 -5.66 -13.91 0.41
CA SER A 99 -6.15 -13.16 -0.76
C SER A 99 -7.64 -13.44 -0.94
N PHE A 100 -8.38 -12.41 -1.31
CA PHE A 100 -9.79 -12.53 -1.72
C PHE A 100 -9.95 -12.86 -3.22
N SER A 101 -8.85 -12.93 -3.96
CA SER A 101 -8.81 -13.23 -5.40
C SER A 101 -8.24 -14.63 -5.68
N ILE A 102 -8.19 -14.99 -6.96
CA ILE A 102 -7.65 -16.26 -7.45
C ILE A 102 -6.14 -16.21 -7.72
N ASP A 103 -5.48 -15.10 -7.45
CA ASP A 103 -4.06 -14.85 -7.74
C ASP A 103 -3.14 -15.83 -7.01
N GLN A 104 -3.36 -16.08 -5.71
CA GLN A 104 -2.57 -17.06 -4.95
C GLN A 104 -2.77 -18.48 -5.48
N ILE A 105 -4.04 -18.86 -5.76
CA ILE A 105 -4.38 -20.16 -6.35
C ILE A 105 -3.69 -20.33 -7.71
N ARG A 106 -3.71 -19.27 -8.52
CA ARG A 106 -3.08 -19.27 -9.84
C ARG A 106 -1.56 -19.44 -9.75
N ALA A 107 -0.91 -18.70 -8.86
CA ALA A 107 0.54 -18.80 -8.65
C ALA A 107 0.95 -20.21 -8.21
N ASP A 108 0.20 -20.84 -7.29
CA ASP A 108 0.46 -22.21 -6.85
C ASP A 108 0.30 -23.25 -7.98
N VAL A 109 -0.69 -23.06 -8.86
CA VAL A 109 -0.89 -23.92 -10.02
C VAL A 109 0.23 -23.74 -11.05
N ASP A 110 0.62 -22.50 -11.34
CA ASP A 110 1.70 -22.21 -12.29
C ASP A 110 3.04 -22.80 -11.81
N ALA A 111 3.35 -22.72 -10.51
CA ALA A 111 4.54 -23.35 -9.92
C ALA A 111 4.55 -24.88 -10.13
N LYS A 112 3.41 -25.55 -9.90
CA LYS A 112 3.28 -27.00 -10.13
C LYS A 112 3.41 -27.38 -11.61
N ILE A 113 2.92 -26.54 -12.52
CA ILE A 113 3.09 -26.73 -13.96
C ILE A 113 4.57 -26.68 -14.32
N GLU A 114 5.32 -25.70 -13.83
CA GLU A 114 6.75 -25.57 -14.09
C GLU A 114 7.56 -26.75 -13.56
N GLU A 115 7.27 -27.24 -12.35
CA GLU A 115 7.90 -28.42 -11.77
C GLU A 115 7.71 -29.65 -12.67
N LYS A 116 6.47 -29.89 -13.12
CA LYS A 116 6.14 -31.02 -14.00
C LYS A 116 6.81 -30.89 -15.38
N MET A 117 6.90 -29.68 -15.91
CA MET A 117 7.59 -29.41 -17.18
C MET A 117 9.10 -29.64 -17.10
N LYS A 118 9.72 -29.40 -15.94
CA LYS A 118 11.14 -29.71 -15.70
C LYS A 118 11.36 -31.22 -15.60
N GLN A 119 10.49 -31.95 -14.88
CA GLN A 119 10.55 -33.40 -14.76
C GLN A 119 10.44 -34.12 -16.12
N ASN A 120 9.57 -33.64 -17.02
CA ASN A 120 9.39 -34.23 -18.35
C ASN A 120 10.55 -33.96 -19.33
N LYS A 121 11.48 -33.06 -19.01
CA LYS A 121 12.65 -32.72 -19.85
C LYS A 121 13.91 -33.50 -19.45
N GLN A 122 13.87 -34.22 -18.34
CA GLN A 122 14.96 -35.05 -17.80
C GLN A 122 14.76 -36.51 -18.22
#